data_AF-A0A7V5RLP4-F1
#
_entry.id   AF-A0A7V5RLP4-F1
#
_cell.length_a   1.000
_cell.length_b   1.000
_cell.length_c   1.000
_cell.angle_alpha   90.00
_cell.angle_beta   90.00
_cell.angle_gamma   90.00
#
_symmetry.space_group_name_H-M   'P 1'
#
loop_
_entity.id
_entity.type
_entity.pdbx_description
1 polymer ?
#
loop_
_entity_poly.entity_id
_entity_poly.type
_entity_poly.pdbx_seq_one_letter_code
_entity_poly.pdbx_strand_id
1 'polypeptide(L)'
;MDSLTQITLGAAVGEATLGRKVGNKAMLWGAIAGTIPDLDVLASPFISDVQRLVFHRSFTHSILFAVLFAPVLGKLIARVHANAGADWRGWSWLSFWGLFTHPLLDSLTIWGTQLFWPFSNYRVAVNSVFVADPLYTLPFLFFLIAAMFFKRSSKMRWRLNTAGLVISTAYLLTGLVIKTHVNTAFERSLQRQGISFSRYFTNPTPLNIVLWIGVAESEEGFWQGYYSIFDKNRDISFRFIPKNHHLISGNGHPEIEKLKWVSKGFFAITEKQGRLLFNDLRFTQSDTELHSPRHFLFAYELPEPTPHAGMISGVRKVAADFNVNGSVLKSFWQRIKGIDGMRRQDYLQLWLNAWHLPAAPMLSQAFLPGAELVDRTWQHAVPADSATSYLARWRRVYPDHMRLVQRPMPGDRDFTLVRWHLRTSEQPQHLAAVTGVDSVFFSGEKIRKLVIQHSVYAPGTQ
;
A
#
# COMPACT_ATOMS: atom_id res chain seq x y z
N MET A 1 1.65 -14.92 1.89
CA MET A 1 2.71 -14.79 0.86
C MET A 1 2.15 -15.37 -0.42
N ASP A 2 2.85 -15.28 -1.54
CA ASP A 2 2.49 -16.02 -2.73
C ASP A 2 2.65 -17.54 -2.52
N SER A 3 1.92 -18.34 -3.30
CA SER A 3 1.90 -19.80 -3.15
C SER A 3 3.26 -20.45 -3.40
N LEU A 4 4.08 -19.92 -4.32
CA LEU A 4 5.39 -20.50 -4.63
C LEU A 4 6.33 -20.38 -3.43
N THR A 5 6.30 -19.24 -2.75
CA THR A 5 7.01 -19.01 -1.49
C THR A 5 6.59 -20.00 -0.41
N GLN A 6 5.28 -20.21 -0.24
CA GLN A 6 4.76 -21.11 0.80
C GLN A 6 5.07 -22.59 0.52
N ILE A 7 4.99 -23.01 -0.75
CA ILE A 7 5.45 -24.33 -1.19
C ILE A 7 6.94 -24.53 -0.90
N THR A 8 7.76 -23.51 -1.22
CA THR A 8 9.22 -23.55 -1.02
C THR A 8 9.56 -23.68 0.46
N LEU A 9 8.96 -22.84 1.31
CA LEU A 9 9.15 -22.89 2.76
C LEU A 9 8.71 -24.23 3.33
N GLY A 10 7.50 -24.67 2.99
CA GLY A 10 6.95 -25.96 3.42
C GLY A 10 7.88 -27.12 3.06
N ALA A 11 8.37 -27.17 1.82
CA ALA A 11 9.28 -28.21 1.37
C ALA A 11 10.63 -28.20 2.10
N ALA A 12 11.22 -27.02 2.30
CA ALA A 12 12.50 -26.89 3.00
C ALA A 12 12.39 -27.27 4.50
N VAL A 13 11.26 -26.92 5.13
CA VAL A 13 10.92 -27.34 6.50
C VAL A 13 10.67 -28.85 6.56
N GLY A 14 9.98 -29.41 5.56
CA GLY A 14 9.81 -30.86 5.41
C GLY A 14 11.15 -31.58 5.32
N GLU A 15 12.07 -31.07 4.49
CA GLU A 15 13.44 -31.59 4.41
C GLU A 15 14.17 -31.51 5.75
N ALA A 16 14.06 -30.38 6.45
CA ALA A 16 14.73 -30.18 7.74
C ALA A 16 14.19 -31.13 8.84
N THR A 17 12.90 -31.46 8.79
CA THR A 17 12.23 -32.28 9.82
C THR A 17 12.38 -33.79 9.58
N LEU A 18 12.15 -34.25 8.34
CA LEU A 18 12.11 -35.68 8.01
C LEU A 18 12.96 -36.08 6.80
N GLY A 19 13.62 -35.14 6.13
CA GLY A 19 14.38 -35.40 4.89
C GLY A 19 15.41 -36.51 5.00
N ARG A 20 16.12 -36.61 6.13
CA ARG A 20 17.09 -37.71 6.36
C ARG A 20 16.46 -39.09 6.42
N LYS A 21 15.21 -39.21 6.89
CA LYS A 21 14.49 -40.49 6.99
C LYS A 21 13.83 -40.86 5.66
N VAL A 22 13.07 -39.94 5.06
CA VAL A 22 12.17 -40.26 3.92
C VAL A 22 12.50 -39.53 2.61
N GLY A 23 13.60 -38.76 2.58
CA GLY A 23 14.10 -38.08 1.37
C GLY A 23 13.10 -37.08 0.80
N ASN A 24 12.96 -37.04 -0.53
CA ASN A 24 12.09 -36.10 -1.24
C ASN A 24 10.61 -36.23 -0.87
N LYS A 25 10.17 -37.35 -0.26
CA LYS A 25 8.81 -37.45 0.30
C LYS A 25 8.58 -36.42 1.41
N ALA A 26 9.61 -36.10 2.19
CA ALA A 26 9.52 -35.08 3.23
C ALA A 26 9.32 -33.70 2.62
N MET A 27 10.05 -33.38 1.55
CA MET A 27 9.88 -32.13 0.81
C MET A 27 8.48 -32.03 0.19
N LEU A 28 7.99 -33.10 -0.43
CA LEU A 28 6.65 -33.13 -1.03
C LEU A 28 5.56 -32.89 0.02
N TRP A 29 5.55 -33.67 1.11
CA TRP A 29 4.55 -33.50 2.17
C TRP A 29 4.70 -32.19 2.93
N GLY A 30 5.93 -31.67 3.03
CA GLY A 30 6.21 -30.35 3.57
C GLY A 30 5.59 -29.26 2.70
N ALA A 31 5.76 -29.32 1.37
CA ALA A 31 5.11 -28.41 0.41
C ALA A 31 3.58 -28.47 0.53
N ILE A 32 3.01 -29.69 0.59
CA ILE A 32 1.57 -29.87 0.77
C ILE A 32 1.11 -29.23 2.09
N ALA A 33 1.77 -29.54 3.21
CA ALA A 33 1.44 -28.97 4.51
C ALA A 33 1.56 -27.44 4.51
N GLY A 34 2.57 -26.90 3.84
CA GLY A 34 2.76 -25.46 3.65
C GLY A 34 1.71 -24.80 2.76
N THR A 35 0.94 -25.54 1.97
CA THR A 35 -0.16 -25.00 1.14
C THR A 35 -1.52 -25.12 1.82
N ILE A 36 -1.70 -26.07 2.75
CA ILE A 36 -2.98 -26.34 3.41
C ILE A 36 -3.65 -25.08 3.99
N PRO A 37 -2.93 -24.17 4.70
CA PRO A 37 -3.59 -22.99 5.26
C PRO A 37 -4.34 -22.14 4.23
N ASP A 38 -3.75 -21.96 3.05
CA ASP A 38 -4.31 -21.17 1.94
C ASP A 38 -5.39 -21.91 1.14
N LEU A 39 -5.63 -23.20 1.38
CA LEU A 39 -6.75 -23.92 0.76
C LEU A 39 -8.11 -23.43 1.27
N ASP A 40 -8.14 -22.55 2.27
CA ASP A 40 -9.31 -21.78 2.66
C ASP A 40 -9.91 -20.96 1.48
N VAL A 41 -9.11 -20.66 0.46
CA VAL A 41 -9.56 -20.02 -0.79
C VAL A 41 -10.57 -20.88 -1.56
N LEU A 42 -10.60 -22.20 -1.35
CA LEU A 42 -11.59 -23.08 -1.98
C LEU A 42 -13.01 -22.80 -1.48
N ALA A 43 -13.16 -22.12 -0.35
CA ALA A 43 -14.45 -21.62 0.12
C ALA A 43 -14.93 -20.37 -0.65
N SER A 44 -14.07 -19.73 -1.46
CA SER A 44 -14.38 -18.47 -2.17
C SER A 44 -15.66 -18.51 -3.01
N PRO A 45 -16.01 -19.61 -3.74
CA PRO A 45 -17.26 -19.67 -4.48
C PRO A 45 -18.53 -19.61 -3.62
N PHE A 46 -18.41 -19.80 -2.31
CA PHE A 46 -19.52 -19.90 -1.36
C PHE A 46 -19.65 -18.68 -0.43
N ILE A 47 -18.79 -17.66 -0.57
CA ILE A 47 -18.73 -16.49 0.31
C ILE A 47 -18.55 -15.18 -0.48
N SER A 48 -18.97 -14.04 0.08
CA SER A 48 -18.78 -12.72 -0.57
C SER A 48 -17.30 -12.29 -0.60
N ASP A 49 -16.94 -11.34 -1.47
CA ASP A 49 -15.58 -10.79 -1.55
C ASP A 49 -15.09 -10.28 -0.18
N VAL A 50 -15.97 -9.59 0.55
CA VAL A 50 -15.66 -9.06 1.88
C VAL A 50 -15.53 -10.18 2.91
N GLN A 51 -16.41 -11.18 2.86
CA GLN A 51 -16.29 -12.37 3.71
C GLN A 51 -14.99 -13.12 3.46
N ARG A 52 -14.57 -13.24 2.19
CA ARG A 52 -13.28 -13.83 1.82
C ARG A 52 -12.11 -13.09 2.44
N LEU A 53 -12.11 -11.76 2.42
CA LEU A 53 -11.05 -10.96 3.08
C LEU A 53 -10.97 -11.17 4.59
N VAL A 54 -12.11 -11.44 5.23
CA VAL A 54 -12.19 -11.69 6.67
C VAL A 54 -11.81 -13.14 6.99
N PHE A 55 -12.37 -14.11 6.28
CA PHE A 55 -12.18 -15.54 6.52
C PHE A 55 -10.78 -15.99 6.17
N HIS A 56 -10.24 -15.54 5.04
CA HIS A 56 -8.88 -15.86 4.63
C HIS A 56 -7.90 -15.37 5.71
N ARG A 57 -6.99 -16.25 6.13
CA ARG A 57 -6.03 -16.00 7.23
C ARG A 57 -6.60 -15.93 8.64
N SER A 58 -7.75 -16.58 8.84
CA SER A 58 -8.36 -16.78 10.15
C SER A 58 -8.04 -18.18 10.69
N PHE A 59 -9.02 -19.09 10.72
CA PHE A 59 -8.91 -20.39 11.38
C PHE A 59 -7.72 -21.24 10.92
N THR A 60 -7.57 -21.44 9.61
CA THR A 60 -6.53 -22.28 8.99
C THR A 60 -5.11 -21.76 9.19
N HIS A 61 -4.98 -20.47 9.53
CA HIS A 61 -3.72 -19.78 9.78
C HIS A 61 -3.45 -19.55 11.29
N SER A 62 -4.19 -20.23 12.16
CA SER A 62 -4.01 -20.14 13.61
C SER A 62 -3.00 -21.16 14.13
N ILE A 63 -2.33 -20.83 15.24
CA ILE A 63 -1.44 -21.76 15.95
C ILE A 63 -2.24 -22.98 16.44
N LEU A 64 -3.47 -22.76 16.88
CA LEU A 64 -4.36 -23.83 17.33
C LEU A 64 -4.64 -24.83 16.20
N PHE A 65 -4.89 -24.35 14.97
CA PHE A 65 -5.08 -25.22 13.81
C PHE A 65 -3.84 -26.09 13.55
N ALA A 66 -2.64 -25.50 13.56
CA ALA A 66 -1.41 -26.26 13.41
C ALA A 66 -1.25 -27.35 14.47
N VAL A 67 -1.53 -27.04 15.74
CA VAL A 67 -1.44 -28.01 16.86
C VAL A 67 -2.45 -29.15 16.72
N LEU A 68 -3.69 -28.86 16.35
CA LEU A 68 -4.76 -29.86 16.28
C LEU A 68 -4.70 -30.73 15.02
N PHE A 69 -4.40 -30.13 13.87
CA PHE A 69 -4.41 -30.84 12.58
C PHE A 69 -3.12 -31.60 12.30
N ALA A 70 -1.98 -31.20 12.86
CA ALA A 70 -0.72 -31.89 12.62
C ALA A 70 -0.71 -33.37 13.05
N PRO A 71 -1.24 -33.77 14.21
CA PRO A 71 -1.42 -35.18 14.57
C PRO A 71 -2.29 -35.96 13.58
N VAL A 72 -3.38 -35.35 13.10
CA VAL A 72 -4.31 -35.97 12.16
C VAL A 72 -3.62 -36.21 10.82
N LEU A 73 -3.00 -35.18 10.24
CA LEU A 73 -2.24 -35.29 9.00
C LEU A 73 -1.09 -36.28 9.13
N GLY A 74 -0.32 -36.21 10.23
CA GLY A 74 0.79 -37.13 10.45
C GLY A 74 0.36 -38.59 10.50
N LYS A 75 -0.78 -38.91 11.15
CA LYS A 75 -1.35 -40.26 11.14
C LYS A 75 -1.80 -40.70 9.74
N LEU A 76 -2.44 -39.82 8.98
CA LEU A 76 -2.88 -40.13 7.61
C LEU A 76 -1.69 -40.40 6.69
N ILE A 77 -0.67 -39.54 6.73
CA ILE A 77 0.54 -39.70 5.91
C ILE A 77 1.31 -40.97 6.33
N ALA A 78 1.40 -41.26 7.62
CA ALA A 78 2.03 -42.48 8.11
C ALA A 78 1.35 -43.75 7.61
N ARG A 79 0.02 -43.76 7.45
CA ARG A 79 -0.70 -44.90 6.84
C ARG A 79 -0.35 -45.09 5.37
N VAL A 80 -0.26 -43.99 4.60
CA VAL A 80 0.14 -44.01 3.19
C VAL A 80 1.60 -44.44 3.02
N HIS A 81 2.43 -44.20 4.03
CA HIS A 81 3.88 -44.44 4.01
C HIS A 81 4.36 -45.38 5.12
N ALA A 82 3.58 -46.42 5.42
CA ALA A 82 3.85 -47.37 6.52
C ALA A 82 5.28 -47.95 6.49
N ASN A 83 5.86 -48.14 5.30
CA ASN A 83 7.19 -48.73 5.10
C ASN A 83 8.30 -47.71 4.82
N ALA A 84 8.04 -46.40 4.95
CA ALA A 84 8.99 -45.35 4.54
C ALA A 84 10.10 -45.06 5.58
N GLY A 85 10.07 -45.69 6.76
CA GLY A 85 11.07 -45.49 7.82
C GLY A 85 10.83 -44.27 8.73
N ALA A 86 9.62 -43.70 8.71
CA ALA A 86 9.19 -42.66 9.65
C ALA A 86 7.85 -43.05 10.28
N ASP A 87 7.74 -42.83 11.59
CA ASP A 87 6.54 -43.08 12.37
C ASP A 87 5.56 -41.90 12.29
N TRP A 88 4.35 -42.09 12.81
CA TRP A 88 3.33 -41.05 12.81
C TRP A 88 3.79 -39.77 13.53
N ARG A 89 4.63 -39.88 14.57
CA ARG A 89 5.17 -38.71 15.29
C ARG A 89 6.07 -37.88 14.39
N GLY A 90 6.95 -38.51 13.61
CA GLY A 90 7.78 -37.81 12.64
C GLY A 90 6.93 -37.05 11.61
N TRP A 91 5.92 -37.72 11.05
CA TRP A 91 5.03 -37.09 10.07
C TRP A 91 4.20 -35.96 10.70
N SER A 92 3.75 -36.12 11.95
CA SER A 92 3.07 -35.07 12.69
C SER A 92 3.97 -33.86 12.93
N TRP A 93 5.25 -34.05 13.23
CA TRP A 93 6.19 -32.95 13.37
C TRP A 93 6.42 -32.21 12.05
N LEU A 94 6.55 -32.93 10.95
CA LEU A 94 6.63 -32.31 9.62
C LEU A 94 5.36 -31.50 9.31
N SER A 95 4.18 -32.09 9.54
CA SER A 95 2.91 -31.40 9.33
C SER A 95 2.76 -30.18 10.24
N PHE A 96 3.15 -30.27 11.51
CA PHE A 96 3.12 -29.16 12.46
C PHE A 96 3.97 -28.00 11.94
N TRP A 97 5.23 -28.25 11.61
CA TRP A 97 6.10 -27.18 11.15
C TRP A 97 5.66 -26.61 9.80
N GLY A 98 5.15 -27.41 8.87
CA GLY A 98 4.58 -26.91 7.62
C GLY A 98 3.35 -26.01 7.83
N LEU A 99 2.43 -26.42 8.72
CA LEU A 99 1.25 -25.64 9.08
C LEU A 99 1.57 -24.40 9.92
N PHE A 100 2.62 -24.44 10.73
CA PHE A 100 2.98 -23.38 11.67
C PHE A 100 3.83 -22.27 11.04
N THR A 101 4.80 -22.61 10.18
CA THR A 101 5.69 -21.62 9.58
C THR A 101 5.00 -20.79 8.51
N HIS A 102 4.00 -21.34 7.83
CA HIS A 102 3.18 -20.62 6.85
C HIS A 102 2.54 -19.34 7.45
N PRO A 103 1.69 -19.43 8.49
CA PRO A 103 1.03 -18.25 9.03
C PRO A 103 2.00 -17.30 9.74
N LEU A 104 3.11 -17.83 10.27
CA LEU A 104 4.19 -17.02 10.81
C LEU A 104 4.83 -16.13 9.74
N LEU A 105 5.14 -16.69 8.56
CA LEU A 105 5.65 -15.92 7.43
C LEU A 105 4.60 -14.91 6.93
N ASP A 106 3.32 -15.29 6.88
CA ASP A 106 2.24 -14.38 6.49
C ASP A 106 2.07 -13.20 7.43
N SER A 107 2.36 -13.38 8.72
CA SER A 107 2.32 -12.29 9.72
C SER A 107 3.38 -11.21 9.46
N LEU A 108 4.40 -11.49 8.65
CA LEU A 108 5.41 -10.51 8.23
C LEU A 108 4.94 -9.62 7.08
N THR A 109 3.79 -9.94 6.47
CA THR A 109 3.19 -9.18 5.36
C THR A 109 2.12 -8.20 5.84
N ILE A 110 1.72 -7.27 4.96
CA ILE A 110 0.76 -6.20 5.27
C ILE A 110 -0.68 -6.66 5.56
N TRP A 111 -1.07 -7.79 4.99
CA TRP A 111 -2.39 -8.39 5.21
C TRP A 111 -2.58 -8.82 6.66
N GLY A 112 -1.50 -9.31 7.27
CA GLY A 112 -1.49 -9.93 8.59
C GLY A 112 -2.25 -11.25 8.66
N THR A 113 -2.20 -11.85 9.85
CA THR A 113 -2.72 -13.19 10.13
C THR A 113 -3.29 -13.27 11.55
N GLN A 114 -4.39 -13.99 11.75
CA GLN A 114 -4.96 -14.23 13.08
C GLN A 114 -4.31 -15.45 13.77
N LEU A 115 -3.06 -15.30 14.19
CA LEU A 115 -2.29 -16.39 14.82
C LEU A 115 -2.98 -16.98 16.07
N PHE A 116 -3.73 -16.15 16.79
CA PHE A 116 -4.36 -16.49 18.08
C PHE A 116 -5.85 -16.80 17.99
N TRP A 117 -6.40 -17.01 16.78
CA TRP A 117 -7.78 -17.45 16.63
C TRP A 117 -7.98 -18.82 17.33
N PRO A 118 -9.11 -19.06 18.03
CA PRO A 118 -10.30 -18.22 18.20
C PRO A 118 -10.25 -17.29 19.41
N PHE A 119 -9.17 -17.30 20.20
CA PHE A 119 -9.05 -16.53 21.44
C PHE A 119 -8.94 -15.03 21.21
N SER A 120 -8.42 -14.62 20.06
CA SER A 120 -8.35 -13.22 19.65
C SER A 120 -8.59 -13.08 18.15
N ASN A 121 -9.27 -12.00 17.76
CA ASN A 121 -9.43 -11.59 16.36
C ASN A 121 -8.27 -10.69 15.89
N TYR A 122 -7.24 -10.46 16.70
CA TYR A 122 -6.11 -9.60 16.33
C TYR A 122 -5.34 -10.13 15.12
N ARG A 123 -5.15 -9.28 14.10
CA ARG A 123 -4.34 -9.58 12.91
C ARG A 123 -2.91 -9.07 13.07
N VAL A 124 -2.02 -9.99 13.42
CA VAL A 124 -0.57 -9.73 13.51
C VAL A 124 -0.05 -9.40 12.11
N ALA A 125 0.43 -8.17 11.91
CA ALA A 125 0.97 -7.70 10.64
C ALA A 125 2.20 -6.83 10.91
N VAL A 126 3.39 -7.39 10.70
CA VAL A 126 4.67 -6.70 10.92
C VAL A 126 5.05 -5.84 9.72
N ASN A 127 4.56 -6.17 8.52
CA ASN A 127 4.76 -5.39 7.31
C ASN A 127 6.26 -5.16 6.99
N SER A 128 7.08 -6.21 7.08
CA SER A 128 8.52 -6.16 6.85
C SER A 128 8.96 -6.70 5.49
N VAL A 129 8.06 -7.42 4.80
CA VAL A 129 8.31 -8.02 3.49
C VAL A 129 7.03 -7.97 2.66
N PHE A 130 7.18 -7.87 1.34
CA PHE A 130 6.05 -7.86 0.43
C PHE A 130 5.52 -9.27 0.17
N VAL A 131 4.26 -9.40 -0.22
CA VAL A 131 3.55 -10.69 -0.35
C VAL A 131 4.17 -11.60 -1.40
N ALA A 132 4.70 -11.03 -2.48
CA ALA A 132 5.41 -11.74 -3.54
C ALA A 132 6.76 -11.06 -3.78
N ASP A 133 7.84 -11.67 -3.31
CA ASP A 133 9.17 -11.07 -3.37
C ASP A 133 10.17 -12.02 -4.04
N PRO A 134 10.46 -11.85 -5.35
CA PRO A 134 11.39 -12.72 -6.05
C PRO A 134 12.81 -12.73 -5.46
N LEU A 135 13.24 -11.64 -4.81
CA LEU A 135 14.55 -11.56 -4.15
C LEU A 135 14.60 -12.44 -2.90
N TYR A 136 13.45 -12.71 -2.28
CA TYR A 136 13.30 -13.68 -1.22
C TYR A 136 13.18 -15.12 -1.77
N THR A 137 12.25 -15.32 -2.71
CA THR A 137 11.80 -16.66 -3.11
C THR A 137 12.81 -17.38 -4.00
N LEU A 138 13.41 -16.70 -4.98
CA LEU A 138 14.25 -17.36 -6.00
C LEU A 138 15.56 -17.93 -5.42
N PRO A 139 16.33 -17.19 -4.58
CA PRO A 139 17.52 -17.76 -3.97
C PRO A 139 17.18 -18.95 -3.06
N PHE A 140 16.10 -18.83 -2.28
CA PHE A 140 15.65 -19.90 -1.40
C PHE A 140 15.24 -21.16 -2.19
N LEU A 141 14.45 -20.99 -3.25
CA LEU A 141 14.01 -22.05 -4.14
C LEU A 141 15.19 -22.73 -4.84
N PHE A 142 16.19 -21.96 -5.27
CA PHE A 142 17.40 -22.51 -5.89
C PHE A 142 18.10 -23.52 -4.98
N PHE A 143 18.32 -23.17 -3.70
CA PHE A 143 18.96 -24.07 -2.75
C PHE A 143 18.12 -25.31 -2.43
N LEU A 144 16.80 -25.15 -2.34
CA LEU A 144 15.87 -26.27 -2.17
C LEU A 144 15.93 -27.23 -3.37
N ILE A 145 15.84 -26.70 -4.59
CA ILE A 145 15.91 -27.49 -5.82
C ILE A 145 17.26 -28.22 -5.92
N ALA A 146 18.37 -27.52 -5.66
CA ALA A 146 19.68 -28.13 -5.65
C ALA A 146 19.75 -29.30 -4.65
N ALA A 147 19.16 -29.17 -3.46
CA ALA A 147 19.14 -30.23 -2.44
C ALA A 147 18.38 -31.50 -2.91
N MET A 148 17.35 -31.36 -3.76
CA MET A 148 16.55 -32.49 -4.26
C MET A 148 17.36 -33.53 -5.06
N PHE A 149 18.44 -33.09 -5.71
CA PHE A 149 19.29 -33.95 -6.55
C PHE A 149 20.30 -34.80 -5.76
N PHE A 150 20.45 -34.56 -4.45
CA PHE A 150 21.36 -35.32 -3.60
C PHE A 150 20.62 -36.40 -2.80
N LYS A 151 21.29 -37.54 -2.60
CA LYS A 151 20.78 -38.65 -1.77
C LYS A 151 20.45 -38.17 -0.35
N ARG A 152 19.41 -38.74 0.26
CA ARG A 152 18.94 -38.39 1.63
C ARG A 152 20.01 -38.48 2.73
N SER A 153 21.04 -39.31 2.55
CA SER A 153 22.18 -39.46 3.47
C SER A 153 23.32 -38.47 3.24
N SER A 154 23.26 -37.68 2.16
CA SER A 154 24.33 -36.77 1.78
C SER A 154 24.42 -35.56 2.72
N LYS A 155 25.64 -35.27 3.20
CA LYS A 155 25.93 -34.02 3.93
C LYS A 155 25.67 -32.79 3.05
N MET A 156 25.85 -32.89 1.73
CA MET A 156 25.62 -31.78 0.81
C MET A 156 24.13 -31.39 0.75
N ARG A 157 23.22 -32.37 0.73
CA ARG A 157 21.76 -32.13 0.78
C ARG A 157 21.38 -31.27 1.99
N TRP A 158 21.88 -31.66 3.16
CA TRP A 158 21.63 -30.93 4.40
C TRP A 158 22.22 -29.51 4.36
N ARG A 159 23.45 -29.34 3.84
CA ARG A 159 24.08 -28.02 3.70
C ARG A 159 23.28 -27.11 2.78
N LEU A 160 22.82 -27.61 1.63
CA LEU A 160 22.02 -26.83 0.67
C LEU A 160 20.69 -26.41 1.25
N ASN A 161 19.92 -27.33 1.87
CA ASN A 161 18.66 -26.97 2.52
C ASN A 161 18.87 -25.95 3.65
N THR A 162 19.92 -26.15 4.46
CA THR A 162 20.28 -25.22 5.54
C THR A 162 20.67 -23.85 4.98
N ALA A 163 21.45 -23.78 3.90
CA ALA A 163 21.79 -22.53 3.24
C ALA A 163 20.54 -21.79 2.74
N GLY A 164 19.59 -22.50 2.15
CA GLY A 164 18.29 -21.94 1.74
C GLY A 164 17.51 -21.35 2.93
N LEU A 165 17.39 -22.10 4.03
CA LEU A 165 16.73 -21.63 5.25
C LEU A 165 17.45 -20.44 5.90
N VAL A 166 18.78 -20.44 5.91
CA VAL A 166 19.61 -19.34 6.44
C VAL A 166 19.43 -18.08 5.60
N ILE A 167 19.49 -18.18 4.26
CA ILE A 167 19.28 -17.03 3.36
C ILE A 167 17.87 -16.49 3.50
N SER A 168 16.87 -17.37 3.54
CA SER A 168 15.47 -17.01 3.80
C SER A 168 15.33 -16.25 5.12
N THR A 169 15.85 -16.79 6.21
CA THR A 169 15.78 -16.15 7.55
C THR A 169 16.54 -14.83 7.59
N ALA A 170 17.75 -14.78 7.00
CA ALA A 170 18.56 -13.56 6.94
C ALA A 170 17.85 -12.45 6.16
N TYR A 171 17.17 -12.78 5.06
CA TYR A 171 16.38 -11.82 4.28
C TYR A 171 15.23 -11.23 5.10
N LEU A 172 14.48 -12.08 5.82
CA LEU A 172 13.38 -11.63 6.69
C LEU A 172 13.88 -10.75 7.84
N LEU A 173 14.99 -11.12 8.49
CA LEU A 173 15.63 -10.32 9.52
C LEU A 173 16.14 -8.98 8.96
N THR A 174 16.70 -8.98 7.75
CA THR A 174 17.12 -7.76 7.06
C THR A 174 15.93 -6.84 6.82
N GLY A 175 14.78 -7.39 6.40
CA GLY A 175 13.53 -6.62 6.26
C GLY A 175 13.07 -5.99 7.58
N LEU A 176 13.21 -6.67 8.72
CA LEU A 176 12.91 -6.12 10.04
C LEU A 176 13.85 -4.97 10.41
N VAL A 177 15.16 -5.13 10.17
CA VAL A 177 16.16 -4.08 10.40
C VAL A 177 15.86 -2.86 9.53
N ILE A 178 15.65 -3.06 8.23
CA ILE A 178 15.29 -1.96 7.31
C ILE A 178 14.00 -1.27 7.77
N LYS A 179 12.99 -2.02 8.22
CA LYS A 179 11.76 -1.45 8.75
C LYS A 179 12.02 -0.48 9.91
N THR A 180 12.87 -0.85 10.87
CA THR A 180 13.21 0.03 12.00
C THR A 180 13.86 1.33 11.53
N HIS A 181 14.76 1.25 10.55
CA HIS A 181 15.39 2.41 9.92
C HIS A 181 14.36 3.29 9.18
N VAL A 182 13.51 2.69 8.35
CA VAL A 182 12.45 3.37 7.60
C VAL A 182 11.46 4.07 8.54
N ASN A 183 11.01 3.40 9.61
CA ASN A 183 10.13 4.02 10.61
C ASN A 183 10.76 5.26 11.22
N THR A 184 12.04 5.17 11.58
CA THR A 184 12.79 6.29 12.14
C THR A 184 12.90 7.45 11.14
N ALA A 185 13.17 7.17 9.87
CA ALA A 185 13.22 8.19 8.82
C ALA A 185 11.85 8.84 8.59
N PHE A 186 10.79 8.02 8.55
CA PHE A 186 9.42 8.45 8.32
C PHE A 186 8.92 9.38 9.43
N GLU A 187 9.09 8.96 10.68
CA GLU A 187 8.67 9.74 11.85
C GLU A 187 9.44 11.06 11.97
N ARG A 188 10.75 11.04 11.76
CA ARG A 188 11.56 12.27 11.75
C ARG A 188 11.15 13.22 10.65
N SER A 189 10.82 12.71 9.46
CA SER A 189 10.36 13.52 8.34
C SER A 189 9.02 14.19 8.64
N LEU A 190 8.06 13.47 9.24
CA LEU A 190 6.78 14.02 9.67
C LEU A 190 6.99 15.14 10.71
N GLN A 191 7.82 14.89 11.73
CA GLN A 191 8.11 15.86 12.79
C GLN A 191 8.77 17.13 12.26
N ARG A 192 9.81 17.00 11.41
CA ARG A 192 10.51 18.15 10.80
C ARG A 192 9.60 19.01 9.93
N GLN A 193 8.64 18.40 9.27
CA GLN A 193 7.67 19.10 8.42
C GLN A 193 6.46 19.62 9.22
N GLY A 194 6.43 19.44 10.54
CA GLY A 194 5.32 19.88 11.40
C GLY A 194 4.00 19.16 11.12
N ILE A 195 4.05 17.94 10.58
CA ILE A 195 2.85 17.15 10.28
C ILE A 195 2.43 16.40 11.54
N SER A 196 1.26 16.76 12.09
CA SER A 196 0.64 16.02 13.18
C SER A 196 0.02 14.72 12.69
N PHE A 197 0.23 13.64 13.44
CA PHE A 197 -0.35 12.33 13.14
C PHE A 197 -0.69 11.58 14.44
N SER A 198 -1.73 10.75 14.38
CA SER A 198 -2.18 9.91 15.51
C SER A 198 -1.55 8.52 15.47
N ARG A 199 -1.36 7.97 14.28
CA ARG A 199 -0.73 6.67 14.02
C ARG A 199 -0.21 6.61 12.59
N TYR A 200 0.69 5.68 12.33
CA TYR A 200 1.18 5.42 10.97
C TYR A 200 1.49 3.94 10.78
N PHE A 201 1.65 3.53 9.53
CA PHE A 201 2.32 2.28 9.19
C PHE A 201 3.31 2.52 8.05
N THR A 202 4.24 1.59 7.93
CA THR A 202 5.16 1.47 6.79
C THR A 202 5.10 0.05 6.26
N ASN A 203 5.34 -0.12 4.97
CA ASN A 203 5.52 -1.43 4.34
C ASN A 203 6.41 -1.31 3.11
N PRO A 204 7.09 -2.40 2.72
CA PRO A 204 7.79 -2.43 1.46
C PRO A 204 6.80 -2.37 0.28
N THR A 205 7.26 -1.77 -0.81
CA THR A 205 6.58 -1.78 -2.11
C THR A 205 6.72 -3.14 -2.80
N PRO A 206 5.98 -3.41 -3.90
CA PRO A 206 6.01 -4.72 -4.53
C PRO A 206 7.41 -5.22 -4.91
N LEU A 207 7.64 -6.53 -4.74
CA LEU A 207 8.80 -7.26 -5.25
C LEU A 207 10.17 -6.93 -4.61
N ASN A 208 10.24 -6.17 -3.51
CA ASN A 208 11.51 -5.79 -2.89
C ASN A 208 11.36 -5.34 -1.42
N ILE A 209 12.49 -5.22 -0.69
CA ILE A 209 12.57 -4.62 0.67
C ILE A 209 13.35 -3.29 0.69
N VAL A 210 13.57 -2.67 -0.47
CA VAL A 210 14.43 -1.48 -0.64
C VAL A 210 13.61 -0.19 -0.61
N LEU A 211 12.51 -0.16 -1.36
CA LEU A 211 11.60 0.96 -1.46
C LEU A 211 10.36 0.70 -0.60
N TRP A 212 10.07 1.64 0.27
CA TRP A 212 8.98 1.58 1.24
C TRP A 212 7.97 2.67 0.97
N ILE A 213 6.72 2.38 1.33
CA ILE A 213 5.65 3.35 1.45
C ILE A 213 5.28 3.46 2.91
N GLY A 214 4.97 4.67 3.37
CA GLY A 214 4.37 4.88 4.67
C GLY A 214 3.14 5.77 4.56
N VAL A 215 2.20 5.55 5.47
CA VAL A 215 0.95 6.31 5.56
C VAL A 215 0.72 6.69 7.02
N ALA A 216 0.64 8.00 7.27
CA ALA A 216 0.33 8.59 8.57
C ALA A 216 -1.12 9.09 8.59
N GLU A 217 -1.85 8.84 9.68
CA GLU A 217 -3.21 9.32 9.85
C GLU A 217 -3.23 10.65 10.62
N SER A 218 -3.92 11.64 10.05
CA SER A 218 -4.25 12.93 10.69
C SER A 218 -5.77 13.02 10.92
N GLU A 219 -6.25 14.10 11.54
CA GLU A 219 -7.68 14.31 11.78
C GLU A 219 -8.47 14.32 10.47
N GLU A 220 -8.00 15.08 9.48
CA GLU A 220 -8.73 15.32 8.23
C GLU A 220 -8.43 14.29 7.11
N GLY A 221 -7.30 13.58 7.19
CA GLY A 221 -6.83 12.75 6.09
C GLY A 221 -5.61 11.89 6.41
N PHE A 222 -4.96 11.41 5.36
CA PHE A 222 -3.78 10.57 5.43
C PHE A 222 -2.60 11.19 4.67
N TRP A 223 -1.42 11.05 5.24
CA TRP A 223 -0.15 11.49 4.71
C TRP A 223 0.64 10.31 4.19
N GLN A 224 0.75 10.17 2.87
CA GLN A 224 1.44 9.08 2.22
C GLN A 224 2.78 9.54 1.65
N GLY A 225 3.84 8.76 1.84
CA GLY A 225 5.16 9.07 1.30
C GLY A 225 5.94 7.82 0.94
N TYR A 226 6.90 7.96 0.03
CA TYR A 226 7.80 6.89 -0.39
C TYR A 226 9.22 7.14 0.11
N TYR A 227 9.88 6.12 0.61
CA TYR A 227 11.26 6.17 1.11
C TYR A 227 12.07 4.98 0.60
N SER A 228 13.18 5.24 -0.08
CA SER A 228 14.17 4.21 -0.42
C SER A 228 15.32 4.27 0.57
N ILE A 229 15.87 3.11 0.91
CA ILE A 229 17.12 3.03 1.67
C ILE A 229 18.30 3.70 0.96
N PHE A 230 18.19 3.97 -0.34
CA PHE A 230 19.19 4.67 -1.15
C PHE A 230 18.93 6.18 -1.28
N ASP A 231 17.90 6.72 -0.64
CA ASP A 231 17.63 8.15 -0.68
C ASP A 231 18.77 8.95 -0.04
N LYS A 232 19.26 9.95 -0.78
CA LYS A 232 20.27 10.89 -0.28
C LYS A 232 19.67 11.87 0.73
N ASN A 233 18.45 12.34 0.45
CA ASN A 233 17.69 13.17 1.39
C ASN A 233 16.80 12.27 2.25
N ARG A 234 16.79 12.52 3.56
CA ARG A 234 15.92 11.79 4.50
C ARG A 234 14.55 12.43 4.66
N ASP A 235 14.36 13.64 4.12
CA ASP A 235 13.07 14.30 4.14
C ASP A 235 12.21 13.71 3.01
N ILE A 236 11.17 12.99 3.43
CA ILE A 236 10.22 12.31 2.58
C ILE A 236 9.21 13.31 2.05
N SER A 237 9.02 13.32 0.74
CA SER A 237 7.94 14.02 0.08
C SER A 237 6.61 13.33 0.40
N PHE A 238 5.78 13.95 1.23
CA PHE A 238 4.46 13.43 1.57
C PHE A 238 3.39 13.95 0.60
N ARG A 239 2.30 13.20 0.52
CA ARG A 239 1.08 13.49 -0.22
C ARG A 239 -0.10 13.35 0.72
N PHE A 240 -1.01 14.33 0.71
CA PHE A 240 -2.25 14.23 1.48
C PHE A 240 -3.36 13.54 0.68
N ILE A 241 -4.12 12.68 1.37
CA ILE A 241 -5.29 11.97 0.87
C ILE A 241 -6.45 12.27 1.84
N PRO A 242 -7.51 12.99 1.42
CA PRO A 242 -8.64 13.27 2.30
C PRO A 242 -9.40 11.99 2.67
N LYS A 243 -9.85 11.89 3.92
CA LYS A 243 -10.63 10.72 4.41
C LYS A 243 -11.95 10.57 3.67
N ASN A 244 -12.68 11.68 3.54
CA ASN A 244 -14.06 11.73 3.02
C ASN A 244 -15.02 10.73 3.70
N HIS A 245 -14.79 10.39 4.97
CA HIS A 245 -15.63 9.45 5.71
C HIS A 245 -17.06 9.98 5.91
N HIS A 246 -17.30 11.28 5.77
CA HIS A 246 -18.65 11.87 5.80
C HIS A 246 -19.54 11.41 4.63
N LEU A 247 -18.95 10.95 3.51
CA LEU A 247 -19.70 10.46 2.35
C LEU A 247 -20.41 9.12 2.61
N ILE A 248 -19.95 8.36 3.60
CA ILE A 248 -20.60 7.11 4.00
C ILE A 248 -21.59 7.39 5.14
N SER A 249 -22.85 7.59 4.79
CA SER A 249 -23.95 7.84 5.75
C SER A 249 -24.34 6.60 6.57
N GLY A 250 -23.84 5.41 6.23
CA GLY A 250 -24.19 4.12 6.84
C GLY A 250 -23.18 3.58 7.85
N ASN A 251 -22.93 4.31 8.95
CA ASN A 251 -22.28 3.68 10.11
C ASN A 251 -23.12 2.48 10.56
N GLY A 252 -22.59 1.26 10.42
CA GLY A 252 -23.27 0.03 10.83
C GLY A 252 -23.58 -1.01 9.73
N HIS A 253 -23.33 -0.74 8.43
CA HIS A 253 -23.49 -1.80 7.42
C HIS A 253 -22.44 -2.91 7.63
N PRO A 254 -22.82 -4.20 7.78
CA PRO A 254 -21.88 -5.26 8.15
C PRO A 254 -20.68 -5.41 7.22
N GLU A 255 -20.84 -5.18 5.91
CA GLU A 255 -19.73 -5.26 4.96
C GLU A 255 -18.78 -4.06 5.06
N ILE A 256 -19.30 -2.86 5.37
CA ILE A 256 -18.47 -1.66 5.57
C ILE A 256 -17.65 -1.82 6.85
N GLU A 257 -18.25 -2.33 7.93
CA GLU A 257 -17.53 -2.58 9.18
C GLU A 257 -16.43 -3.65 9.00
N LYS A 258 -16.70 -4.69 8.21
CA LYS A 258 -15.66 -5.66 7.82
C LYS A 258 -14.54 -5.02 7.02
N LEU A 259 -14.85 -4.15 6.04
CA LEU A 259 -13.83 -3.42 5.28
C LEU A 259 -13.00 -2.48 6.17
N LYS A 260 -13.64 -1.73 7.07
CA LYS A 260 -12.97 -0.87 8.07
C LYS A 260 -12.01 -1.69 8.94
N TRP A 261 -12.47 -2.85 9.41
CA TRP A 261 -11.65 -3.75 10.21
C TRP A 261 -10.49 -4.35 9.42
N VAL A 262 -10.75 -4.83 8.20
CA VAL A 262 -9.71 -5.38 7.31
C VAL A 262 -8.65 -4.32 7.01
N SER A 263 -9.04 -3.09 6.67
CA SER A 263 -8.14 -1.97 6.37
C SER A 263 -7.43 -1.41 7.61
N LYS A 264 -7.74 -1.92 8.80
CA LYS A 264 -7.30 -1.37 10.10
C LYS A 264 -7.63 0.13 10.21
N GLY A 265 -8.68 0.60 9.57
CA GLY A 265 -9.09 2.00 9.52
C GLY A 265 -8.28 2.89 8.57
N PHE A 266 -7.29 2.37 7.84
CA PHE A 266 -6.54 3.13 6.83
C PHE A 266 -7.27 3.09 5.49
N PHE A 267 -8.36 3.84 5.36
CA PHE A 267 -9.16 3.91 4.14
C PHE A 267 -9.60 5.33 3.79
N ALA A 268 -9.77 5.62 2.50
CA ALA A 268 -10.35 6.86 2.01
C ALA A 268 -11.56 6.56 1.12
N ILE A 269 -12.55 7.44 1.13
CA ILE A 269 -13.71 7.36 0.24
C ILE A 269 -13.50 8.27 -0.96
N THR A 270 -13.69 7.74 -2.17
CA THR A 270 -13.69 8.53 -3.40
C THR A 270 -14.99 8.31 -4.16
N GLU A 271 -15.40 9.30 -4.94
CA GLU A 271 -16.57 9.19 -5.81
C GLU A 271 -16.09 9.10 -7.26
N LYS A 272 -16.60 8.11 -8.00
CA LYS A 272 -16.32 7.94 -9.43
C LYS A 272 -17.61 7.60 -10.16
N GLN A 273 -18.00 8.43 -11.13
CA GLN A 273 -19.22 8.24 -11.94
C GLN A 273 -20.49 8.04 -11.08
N GLY A 274 -20.65 8.82 -10.00
CA GLY A 274 -21.80 8.73 -9.09
C GLY A 274 -21.77 7.55 -8.12
N ARG A 275 -20.70 6.76 -8.10
CA ARG A 275 -20.51 5.61 -7.20
C ARG A 275 -19.45 5.89 -6.16
N LEU A 276 -19.71 5.47 -4.92
CA LEU A 276 -18.75 5.58 -3.83
C LEU A 276 -17.81 4.37 -3.83
N LEU A 277 -16.52 4.66 -3.70
CA LEU A 277 -15.45 3.67 -3.64
C LEU A 277 -14.78 3.73 -2.26
N PHE A 278 -14.71 2.59 -1.60
CA PHE A 278 -13.90 2.37 -0.42
C PHE A 278 -12.48 1.96 -0.85
N ASN A 279 -11.49 2.79 -0.53
CA ASN A 279 -10.11 2.56 -0.95
C ASN A 279 -9.24 2.19 0.26
N ASP A 280 -8.69 0.97 0.28
CA ASP A 280 -7.74 0.55 1.31
C ASP A 280 -6.35 1.14 1.02
N LEU A 281 -5.90 2.08 1.88
CA LEU A 281 -4.67 2.84 1.72
C LEU A 281 -3.41 2.07 2.11
N ARG A 282 -3.57 0.88 2.69
CA ARG A 282 -2.43 0.00 3.02
C ARG A 282 -1.72 -0.49 1.77
N PHE A 283 -2.48 -0.67 0.70
CA PHE A 283 -1.93 -1.12 -0.55
C PHE A 283 -1.55 0.06 -1.43
N THR A 284 -0.48 -0.13 -2.20
CA THR A 284 0.00 0.85 -3.17
C THR A 284 -1.15 1.25 -4.11
N GLN A 285 -1.15 2.48 -4.60
CA GLN A 285 -2.01 2.89 -5.71
C GLN A 285 -1.48 2.27 -7.01
N SER A 286 -2.36 1.87 -7.94
CA SER A 286 -1.93 1.63 -9.31
C SER A 286 -1.76 3.01 -9.87
N ASP A 287 -0.57 3.57 -9.89
CA ASP A 287 -0.42 4.73 -10.74
C ASP A 287 0.77 4.54 -11.67
N THR A 288 0.38 4.53 -12.94
CA THR A 288 0.94 5.30 -14.04
C THR A 288 1.84 6.48 -13.65
N GLU A 289 1.64 7.11 -12.49
CA GLU A 289 2.42 8.21 -11.92
C GLU A 289 2.31 8.15 -10.37
N LEU A 290 3.39 7.98 -9.60
CA LEU A 290 3.37 7.86 -8.11
C LEU A 290 2.59 8.97 -7.33
N HIS A 291 2.03 9.96 -8.02
CA HIS A 291 1.37 11.15 -7.51
C HIS A 291 -0.05 11.39 -8.10
N SER A 292 -0.60 10.52 -8.96
CA SER A 292 -1.95 10.73 -9.52
C SER A 292 -3.06 10.31 -8.53
N PRO A 293 -4.20 11.01 -8.43
CA PRO A 293 -5.29 10.67 -7.50
C PRO A 293 -6.24 9.58 -7.97
N ARG A 294 -5.95 8.89 -9.08
CA ARG A 294 -7.03 8.31 -9.86
C ARG A 294 -7.32 6.85 -9.56
N HIS A 295 -6.37 6.04 -9.08
CA HIS A 295 -6.60 4.59 -9.01
C HIS A 295 -5.94 3.89 -7.81
N PHE A 296 -6.75 3.51 -6.82
CA PHE A 296 -6.34 2.60 -5.76
C PHE A 296 -6.45 1.14 -6.20
N LEU A 297 -5.46 0.31 -5.84
CA LEU A 297 -5.44 -1.12 -6.20
C LEU A 297 -6.54 -1.95 -5.52
N PHE A 298 -6.91 -1.51 -4.32
CA PHE A 298 -7.89 -2.19 -3.49
C PHE A 298 -9.04 -1.21 -3.23
N ALA A 299 -9.79 -0.98 -4.31
CA ALA A 299 -11.03 -0.23 -4.30
C ALA A 299 -12.22 -1.18 -4.31
N TYR A 300 -13.19 -0.90 -3.45
CA TYR A 300 -14.44 -1.65 -3.32
C TYR A 300 -15.59 -0.72 -3.59
N GLU A 301 -16.44 -1.08 -4.55
CA GLU A 301 -17.65 -0.32 -4.83
C GLU A 301 -18.64 -0.52 -3.70
N LEU A 302 -19.07 0.59 -3.10
CA LEU A 302 -20.07 0.57 -2.04
C LEU A 302 -21.47 0.54 -2.67
N PRO A 303 -22.40 -0.23 -2.10
CA PRO A 303 -23.77 -0.25 -2.57
C PRO A 303 -24.45 1.13 -2.47
N GLU A 304 -25.33 1.43 -3.42
CA GLU A 304 -26.21 2.59 -3.32
C GLU A 304 -27.17 2.42 -2.13
N PRO A 305 -27.45 3.51 -1.37
CA PRO A 305 -28.48 3.48 -0.34
C PRO A 305 -29.86 3.35 -1.01
N THR A 306 -30.34 2.12 -1.21
CA THR A 306 -31.67 1.85 -1.76
C THR A 306 -32.71 1.88 -0.63
N PRO A 307 -33.77 2.70 -0.71
CA PRO A 307 -34.80 2.80 0.35
C PRO A 307 -35.65 1.54 0.52
N HIS A 308 -35.74 0.70 -0.51
CA HIS A 308 -36.60 -0.48 -0.53
C HIS A 308 -35.96 -1.63 -1.32
N ALA A 309 -35.07 -2.39 -0.69
CA ALA A 309 -34.78 -3.76 -1.09
C ALA A 309 -34.06 -4.49 0.04
N GLY A 310 -34.67 -5.55 0.58
CA GLY A 310 -34.05 -6.49 1.52
C GLY A 310 -32.91 -7.33 0.91
N MET A 311 -32.33 -6.90 -0.21
CA MET A 311 -31.09 -7.43 -0.78
C MET A 311 -30.28 -6.26 -1.33
N ILE A 312 -29.34 -5.78 -0.53
CA ILE A 312 -28.31 -4.87 -1.00
C ILE A 312 -27.36 -5.69 -1.89
N SER A 313 -27.21 -5.27 -3.15
CA SER A 313 -26.14 -5.69 -4.06
C SER A 313 -24.80 -5.62 -3.32
N GLY A 314 -24.18 -6.77 -3.04
CA GLY A 314 -22.98 -6.86 -2.19
C GLY A 314 -21.81 -6.01 -2.67
N VAL A 315 -20.92 -5.64 -1.74
CA VAL A 315 -19.67 -4.96 -2.03
C VAL A 315 -18.86 -5.75 -3.05
N ARG A 316 -18.52 -5.10 -4.17
CA ARG A 316 -17.74 -5.71 -5.26
C ARG A 316 -16.35 -5.11 -5.33
N LYS A 317 -15.32 -5.95 -5.44
CA LYS A 317 -13.98 -5.45 -5.76
C LYS A 317 -13.97 -4.83 -7.16
N VAL A 318 -13.57 -3.57 -7.27
CA VAL A 318 -13.36 -2.92 -8.55
C VAL A 318 -12.06 -3.46 -9.14
N ALA A 319 -12.10 -3.89 -10.41
CA ALA A 319 -10.89 -4.28 -11.11
C ALA A 319 -9.96 -3.06 -11.17
N ALA A 320 -8.73 -3.22 -10.67
CA ALA A 320 -7.72 -2.19 -10.82
C ALA A 320 -7.42 -2.03 -12.32
N ASP A 321 -7.60 -0.82 -12.85
CA ASP A 321 -7.25 -0.49 -14.22
C ASP A 321 -5.73 -0.31 -14.31
N PHE A 322 -5.02 -1.43 -14.40
CA PHE A 322 -3.57 -1.48 -14.47
C PHE A 322 -3.10 -1.29 -15.91
N ASN A 323 -2.76 -0.06 -16.29
CA ASN A 323 -1.97 0.20 -17.48
C ASN A 323 -0.48 0.30 -17.11
N VAL A 324 0.17 -0.84 -16.90
CA VAL A 324 1.62 -0.90 -16.65
C VAL A 324 2.34 -0.62 -17.97
N ASN A 325 2.79 0.61 -18.15
CA ASN A 325 3.61 1.02 -19.29
C ASN A 325 5.09 1.14 -18.88
N GLY A 326 5.97 1.32 -19.88
CA GLY A 326 7.41 1.43 -19.63
C GLY A 326 7.80 2.63 -18.75
N SER A 327 7.02 3.71 -18.72
CA SER A 327 7.32 4.87 -17.88
C SER A 327 7.06 4.61 -16.40
N VAL A 328 6.04 3.82 -16.05
CA VAL A 328 5.79 3.36 -14.67
C VAL A 328 6.93 2.55 -14.13
N LEU A 329 7.32 1.51 -14.88
CA LEU A 329 8.40 0.62 -14.48
C LEU A 329 9.70 1.40 -14.31
N LYS A 330 9.96 2.35 -15.22
CA LYS A 330 11.10 3.26 -15.10
C LYS A 330 11.01 4.13 -13.85
N SER A 331 9.88 4.78 -13.59
CA SER A 331 9.68 5.63 -12.39
C SER A 331 9.85 4.83 -11.10
N PHE A 332 9.22 3.66 -11.01
CA PHE A 332 9.36 2.73 -9.89
C PHE A 332 10.83 2.33 -9.67
N TRP A 333 11.55 1.98 -10.74
CA TRP A 333 12.97 1.64 -10.69
C TRP A 333 13.86 2.81 -10.27
N GLN A 334 13.58 4.03 -10.75
CA GLN A 334 14.29 5.23 -10.30
C GLN A 334 14.05 5.49 -8.82
N ARG A 335 12.80 5.33 -8.38
CA ARG A 335 12.45 5.48 -6.97
C ARG A 335 13.14 4.43 -6.10
N ILE A 336 13.25 3.17 -6.53
CA ILE A 336 14.07 2.15 -5.86
C ILE A 336 15.51 2.62 -5.70
N LYS A 337 16.11 3.21 -6.73
CA LYS A 337 17.49 3.76 -6.69
C LYS A 337 17.66 5.01 -5.82
N GLY A 338 16.59 5.48 -5.18
CA GLY A 338 16.61 6.68 -4.35
C GLY A 338 16.63 7.99 -5.14
N ILE A 339 16.23 7.93 -6.42
CA ILE A 339 16.10 9.10 -7.28
C ILE A 339 14.64 9.55 -7.17
N ASP A 340 14.41 10.63 -6.43
CA ASP A 340 13.08 11.23 -6.31
C ASP A 340 12.72 11.85 -7.66
N GLY A 341 11.80 11.19 -8.34
CA GLY A 341 11.35 11.51 -9.69
C GLY A 341 10.02 12.25 -9.69
N MET A 342 9.71 13.04 -8.65
CA MET A 342 8.59 13.98 -8.73
C MET A 342 8.79 14.82 -9.98
N ARG A 343 7.92 14.63 -10.95
CA ARG A 343 7.90 15.39 -12.18
C ARG A 343 7.33 16.76 -11.88
N ARG A 344 7.65 17.77 -12.68
CA ARG A 344 7.02 19.10 -12.61
C ARG A 344 5.51 19.07 -12.49
N GLN A 345 4.87 18.10 -13.15
CA GLN A 345 3.42 17.91 -13.09
C GLN A 345 2.94 17.52 -11.69
N ASP A 346 3.74 16.80 -10.91
CA ASP A 346 3.42 16.38 -9.56
C ASP A 346 3.51 17.57 -8.60
N TYR A 347 4.54 18.41 -8.75
CA TYR A 347 4.66 19.68 -8.03
C TYR A 347 3.59 20.69 -8.41
N LEU A 348 3.20 20.72 -9.68
CA LEU A 348 2.09 21.54 -10.16
C LEU A 348 0.76 21.05 -9.58
N GLN A 349 0.55 19.73 -9.53
CA GLN A 349 -0.65 19.16 -8.92
C GLN A 349 -0.70 19.40 -7.41
N LEU A 350 0.45 19.39 -6.73
CA LEU A 350 0.58 19.82 -5.33
C LEU A 350 0.13 21.27 -5.16
N TRP A 351 0.59 22.19 -6.01
CA TRP A 351 0.13 23.59 -6.01
C TRP A 351 -1.38 23.70 -6.22
N LEU A 352 -1.93 23.01 -7.22
CA LEU A 352 -3.35 23.08 -7.55
C LEU A 352 -4.25 22.46 -6.47
N ASN A 353 -3.77 21.39 -5.84
CA ASN A 353 -4.48 20.77 -4.72
C ASN A 353 -4.29 21.55 -3.43
N ALA A 354 -3.24 22.35 -3.31
CA ALA A 354 -2.98 23.13 -2.11
C ALA A 354 -4.14 24.05 -1.75
N TRP A 355 -5.02 24.42 -2.69
CA TRP A 355 -6.27 25.12 -2.38
C TRP A 355 -7.19 24.34 -1.43
N HIS A 356 -7.25 23.02 -1.60
CA HIS A 356 -8.13 22.09 -0.88
C HIS A 356 -7.44 21.40 0.31
N LEU A 357 -6.15 21.65 0.52
CA LEU A 357 -5.35 21.01 1.58
C LEU A 357 -5.11 21.95 2.76
N PRO A 358 -5.33 21.54 4.02
CA PRO A 358 -4.97 22.36 5.19
C PRO A 358 -3.46 22.66 5.31
N ALA A 359 -2.65 21.95 4.52
CA ALA A 359 -1.25 21.78 4.82
C ALA A 359 -0.33 22.80 4.15
N ALA A 360 -0.10 23.87 4.90
CA ALA A 360 1.04 24.78 4.78
C ALA A 360 2.40 24.14 4.38
N PRO A 361 2.83 22.98 4.95
CA PRO A 361 4.21 22.52 4.81
C PRO A 361 4.53 21.82 3.47
N MET A 362 3.52 21.42 2.70
CA MET A 362 3.74 20.75 1.40
C MET A 362 4.04 21.74 0.28
N LEU A 363 3.46 22.94 0.37
CA LEU A 363 3.62 23.98 -0.63
C LEU A 363 5.08 24.38 -0.76
N SER A 364 5.77 24.59 0.35
CA SER A 364 7.20 24.94 0.35
C SER A 364 8.08 23.89 -0.31
N GLN A 365 7.67 22.61 -0.35
CA GLN A 365 8.42 21.55 -1.04
C GLN A 365 8.33 21.68 -2.56
N ALA A 366 7.23 22.23 -3.08
CA ALA A 366 7.04 22.48 -4.49
C ALA A 366 7.87 23.64 -5.02
N PHE A 367 8.28 24.56 -4.15
CA PHE A 367 9.10 25.70 -4.49
C PHE A 367 10.60 25.43 -4.23
N LEU A 368 11.46 26.07 -5.03
CA LEU A 368 12.87 26.19 -4.69
C LEU A 368 13.07 27.18 -3.54
N PRO A 369 14.12 27.02 -2.70
CA PRO A 369 14.51 28.06 -1.76
C PRO A 369 14.71 29.40 -2.51
N GLY A 370 14.05 30.46 -2.03
CA GLY A 370 14.09 31.78 -2.68
C GLY A 370 13.20 31.93 -3.92
N ALA A 371 12.32 30.97 -4.21
CA ALA A 371 11.37 31.11 -5.30
C ALA A 371 10.40 32.29 -5.08
N GLU A 372 9.94 32.88 -6.18
CA GLU A 372 9.06 34.05 -6.17
C GLU A 372 7.60 33.66 -6.44
N LEU A 373 6.67 34.14 -5.61
CA LEU A 373 5.23 34.09 -5.88
C LEU A 373 4.73 35.52 -6.15
N VAL A 374 4.23 35.76 -7.35
CA VAL A 374 3.78 37.09 -7.81
C VAL A 374 2.29 37.02 -8.16
N ASP A 375 1.47 37.72 -7.40
CA ASP A 375 0.07 37.97 -7.76
C ASP A 375 0.00 39.29 -8.54
N ARG A 376 -0.23 39.21 -9.85
CA ARG A 376 -0.34 40.39 -10.72
C ARG A 376 -1.63 41.15 -10.51
N THR A 377 -2.69 40.48 -10.06
CA THR A 377 -3.99 41.12 -9.84
C THR A 377 -3.94 41.99 -8.58
N TRP A 378 -3.22 41.55 -7.55
CA TRP A 378 -3.06 42.30 -6.30
C TRP A 378 -1.75 43.12 -6.25
N GLN A 379 -0.94 43.08 -7.31
CA GLN A 379 0.38 43.74 -7.42
C GLN A 379 1.33 43.44 -6.24
N HIS A 380 1.35 42.21 -5.75
CA HIS A 380 2.18 41.82 -4.61
C HIS A 380 3.10 40.65 -5.00
N ALA A 381 4.41 40.83 -4.77
CA ALA A 381 5.40 39.74 -4.80
C ALA A 381 5.70 39.31 -3.37
N VAL A 382 5.59 38.01 -3.10
CA VAL A 382 5.83 37.42 -1.78
C VAL A 382 6.84 36.28 -1.94
N PRO A 383 7.80 36.12 -1.02
CA PRO A 383 8.67 34.94 -1.02
C PRO A 383 7.85 33.64 -0.97
N ALA A 384 8.32 32.57 -1.62
CA ALA A 384 7.60 31.29 -1.66
C ALA A 384 7.35 30.68 -0.27
N ASP A 385 8.18 30.98 0.73
CA ASP A 385 7.96 30.57 2.13
C ASP A 385 6.68 31.19 2.72
N SER A 386 6.17 32.25 2.09
CA SER A 386 4.90 32.90 2.41
C SER A 386 3.73 32.45 1.52
N ALA A 387 3.94 31.48 0.61
CA ALA A 387 2.89 30.96 -0.28
C ALA A 387 1.70 30.39 0.51
N THR A 388 1.98 29.75 1.65
CA THR A 388 0.96 29.32 2.61
C THR A 388 0.12 30.50 3.09
N SER A 389 0.76 31.56 3.58
CA SER A 389 0.10 32.75 4.11
C SER A 389 -0.70 33.46 3.02
N TYR A 390 -0.21 33.45 1.79
CA TYR A 390 -0.92 33.94 0.62
C TYR A 390 -2.20 33.13 0.33
N LEU A 391 -2.12 31.80 0.28
CA LEU A 391 -3.28 30.93 0.08
C LEU A 391 -4.29 31.05 1.22
N ALA A 392 -3.83 31.20 2.46
CA ALA A 392 -4.70 31.41 3.61
C ALA A 392 -5.49 32.73 3.50
N ARG A 393 -4.90 33.82 2.98
CA ARG A 393 -5.62 35.06 2.69
C ARG A 393 -6.67 34.86 1.59
N TRP A 394 -6.29 34.17 0.53
CA TRP A 394 -7.17 33.88 -0.60
C TRP A 394 -8.40 33.05 -0.20
N ARG A 395 -8.23 32.03 0.66
CA ARG A 395 -9.36 31.25 1.20
C ARG A 395 -10.32 32.07 2.05
N ARG A 396 -9.86 33.13 2.73
CA ARG A 396 -10.75 34.03 3.47
C ARG A 396 -11.64 34.85 2.54
N VAL A 397 -11.13 35.20 1.36
CA VAL A 397 -11.87 35.99 0.37
C VAL A 397 -12.78 35.12 -0.49
N TYR A 398 -12.31 33.92 -0.82
CA TYR A 398 -13.02 32.95 -1.65
C TYR A 398 -13.12 31.62 -0.90
N PRO A 399 -14.11 31.45 -0.01
CA PRO A 399 -14.23 30.25 0.83
C PRO A 399 -14.62 28.98 0.05
N ASP A 400 -15.05 29.14 -1.19
CA ASP A 400 -15.64 28.07 -2.01
C ASP A 400 -14.64 27.28 -2.87
N HIS A 401 -15.16 26.23 -3.52
CA HIS A 401 -14.37 25.24 -4.25
C HIS A 401 -13.73 25.78 -5.55
N MET A 402 -12.41 25.71 -5.64
CA MET A 402 -11.66 25.87 -6.89
C MET A 402 -11.77 24.63 -7.78
N ARG A 403 -12.14 24.79 -9.06
CA ARG A 403 -12.13 23.72 -10.07
C ARG A 403 -11.19 24.08 -11.22
N LEU A 404 -10.40 23.10 -11.67
CA LEU A 404 -9.64 23.23 -12.93
C LEU A 404 -10.61 23.18 -14.11
N VAL A 405 -10.54 24.19 -14.97
CA VAL A 405 -11.36 24.25 -16.21
C VAL A 405 -10.65 23.56 -17.37
N GLN A 406 -9.32 23.55 -17.36
CA GLN A 406 -8.54 23.01 -18.45
C GLN A 406 -7.30 22.29 -17.92
N ARG A 407 -6.89 21.21 -18.60
CA ARG A 407 -5.62 20.55 -18.29
C ARG A 407 -4.47 21.55 -18.44
N PRO A 408 -3.43 21.49 -17.60
CA PRO A 408 -2.24 22.30 -17.75
C PRO A 408 -1.74 22.24 -19.19
N MET A 409 -1.53 23.40 -19.82
CA MET A 409 -0.91 23.48 -21.13
C MET A 409 0.61 23.54 -20.90
N PRO A 410 1.36 22.48 -21.23
CA PRO A 410 2.81 22.56 -21.20
C PRO A 410 3.24 23.66 -22.18
N GLY A 411 4.04 24.60 -21.71
CA GLY A 411 4.72 25.56 -22.55
C GLY A 411 6.09 25.00 -22.98
N ASP A 412 7.09 25.88 -23.03
CA ASP A 412 8.48 25.50 -23.27
C ASP A 412 9.07 24.61 -22.16
N ARG A 413 10.29 24.10 -22.38
CA ARG A 413 10.99 23.17 -21.47
C ARG A 413 11.09 23.58 -20.00
N ASP A 414 10.73 24.78 -19.56
CA ASP A 414 10.74 25.18 -18.13
C ASP A 414 9.49 25.96 -17.71
N PHE A 415 8.38 25.82 -18.45
CA PHE A 415 7.18 26.66 -18.30
C PHE A 415 5.88 25.87 -18.44
N THR A 416 4.88 26.19 -17.62
CA THR A 416 3.53 25.62 -17.74
C THR A 416 2.47 26.66 -17.41
N LEU A 417 1.42 26.70 -18.23
CA LEU A 417 0.22 27.51 -18.01
C LEU A 417 -0.89 26.65 -17.42
N VAL A 418 -1.50 27.11 -16.34
CA VAL A 418 -2.67 26.47 -15.74
C VAL A 418 -3.84 27.42 -15.71
N ARG A 419 -4.98 26.99 -16.25
CA ARG A 419 -6.24 27.73 -16.18
C ARG A 419 -7.18 27.10 -15.16
N TRP A 420 -7.70 27.92 -14.25
CA TRP A 420 -8.61 27.49 -13.21
C TRP A 420 -9.81 28.44 -13.10
N HIS A 421 -10.90 27.95 -12.51
CA HIS A 421 -12.11 28.73 -12.24
C HIS A 421 -12.62 28.39 -10.85
N LEU A 422 -12.93 29.44 -10.10
CA LEU A 422 -13.48 29.35 -8.78
C LEU A 422 -14.94 29.80 -8.85
N ARG A 423 -15.82 28.94 -8.34
CA ARG A 423 -17.26 29.20 -8.30
C ARG A 423 -17.67 29.32 -6.85
N THR A 424 -18.22 30.47 -6.46
CA THR A 424 -18.73 30.67 -5.11
C THR A 424 -20.11 30.02 -4.95
N SER A 425 -20.36 29.39 -3.79
CA SER A 425 -21.53 28.54 -3.55
C SER A 425 -22.62 29.19 -2.69
N GLU A 426 -22.38 30.40 -2.18
CA GLU A 426 -23.39 31.14 -1.44
C GLU A 426 -24.16 32.12 -2.34
N GLN A 427 -25.36 31.66 -2.73
CA GLN A 427 -26.45 32.37 -3.40
C GLN A 427 -26.40 32.45 -4.95
N PRO A 428 -27.35 31.79 -5.65
CA PRO A 428 -27.40 31.75 -7.13
C PRO A 428 -27.62 33.12 -7.80
N GLN A 429 -27.90 34.17 -7.03
CA GLN A 429 -28.22 35.51 -7.54
C GLN A 429 -26.99 36.45 -7.57
N HIS A 430 -25.84 36.01 -7.05
CA HIS A 430 -24.58 36.78 -7.00
C HIS A 430 -23.37 35.93 -7.43
N LEU A 431 -23.48 35.17 -8.52
CA LEU A 431 -22.38 34.36 -9.06
C LEU A 431 -21.23 35.22 -9.61
N ALA A 432 -20.34 35.69 -8.75
CA ALA A 432 -19.03 36.15 -9.17
C ALA A 432 -18.18 34.91 -9.54
N ALA A 433 -17.86 34.78 -10.82
CA ALA A 433 -16.96 33.75 -11.31
C ALA A 433 -15.54 34.31 -11.33
N VAL A 434 -14.60 33.65 -10.67
CA VAL A 434 -13.19 34.03 -10.76
C VAL A 434 -12.49 33.05 -11.69
N THR A 435 -11.97 33.53 -12.82
CA THR A 435 -11.05 32.73 -13.64
C THR A 435 -9.65 33.25 -13.46
N GLY A 436 -8.70 32.33 -13.33
CA GLY A 436 -7.30 32.66 -13.26
C GLY A 436 -6.44 31.83 -14.20
N VAL A 437 -5.28 32.39 -14.50
CA VAL A 437 -4.21 31.80 -15.25
C VAL A 437 -2.95 31.88 -14.39
N ASP A 438 -2.41 30.71 -14.06
CA ASP A 438 -1.14 30.58 -13.36
C ASP A 438 -0.05 30.30 -14.39
N SER A 439 0.98 31.12 -14.36
CA SER A 439 2.21 30.96 -15.13
C SER A 439 3.28 30.40 -14.21
N VAL A 440 3.59 29.11 -14.38
CA VAL A 440 4.49 28.35 -13.50
C VAL A 440 5.81 28.13 -14.21
N PHE A 441 6.89 28.65 -13.62
CA PHE A 441 8.25 28.50 -14.12
C PHE A 441 9.01 27.51 -13.23
N PHE A 442 9.74 26.61 -13.88
CA PHE A 442 10.49 25.55 -13.21
C PHE A 442 12.00 25.76 -13.34
N SER A 443 12.76 25.17 -12.42
CA SER A 443 14.19 24.87 -12.59
C SER A 443 14.41 23.44 -12.12
N GLY A 444 14.77 22.56 -13.07
CA GLY A 444 14.65 21.11 -12.87
C GLY A 444 13.17 20.72 -12.72
N GLU A 445 12.83 20.12 -11.58
CA GLU A 445 11.46 19.67 -11.29
C GLU A 445 10.68 20.63 -10.38
N LYS A 446 11.35 21.56 -9.69
CA LYS A 446 10.73 22.47 -8.69
C LYS A 446 10.33 23.81 -9.28
N ILE A 447 9.34 24.45 -8.67
CA ILE A 447 8.83 25.77 -9.05
C ILE A 447 9.84 26.83 -8.59
N ARG A 448 10.40 27.58 -9.54
CA ARG A 448 11.29 28.73 -9.27
C ARG A 448 10.52 30.04 -9.18
N LYS A 449 9.41 30.14 -9.91
CA LYS A 449 8.58 31.33 -9.96
C LYS A 449 7.16 30.96 -10.32
N LEU A 450 6.20 31.52 -9.60
CA LEU A 450 4.79 31.39 -9.88
C LEU A 450 4.19 32.78 -10.07
N VAL A 451 3.54 33.00 -11.20
CA VAL A 451 2.82 34.25 -11.47
C VAL A 451 1.34 33.93 -11.60
N ILE A 452 0.54 34.50 -10.71
CA ILE A 452 -0.91 34.33 -10.67
C ILE A 452 -1.54 35.57 -11.29
N GLN A 453 -2.46 35.37 -12.22
CA GLN A 453 -3.27 36.44 -12.79
C GLN A 453 -4.71 35.97 -12.85
N HIS A 454 -5.62 36.71 -12.23
CA HIS A 454 -7.03 36.37 -12.22
C HIS A 454 -7.92 37.58 -12.47
N SER A 455 -9.11 37.32 -12.98
CA SER A 455 -10.16 38.28 -13.25
C SER A 455 -11.44 37.84 -12.56
N VAL A 456 -12.13 38.78 -11.92
CA VAL A 456 -13.43 38.56 -11.28
C VAL A 456 -14.50 39.01 -12.26
N TYR A 457 -15.37 38.10 -12.67
CA TYR A 457 -16.49 38.38 -13.56
C TYR A 457 -17.77 38.49 -12.75
N ALA A 458 -18.56 39.53 -13.03
CA ALA A 458 -19.94 39.61 -12.58
C ALA A 458 -20.79 38.53 -13.27
N PRO A 459 -21.88 38.04 -12.65
CA PRO A 459 -22.73 37.04 -13.27
C PRO A 459 -23.28 37.54 -14.62
N GLY A 460 -23.04 36.78 -15.69
CA GLY A 460 -23.65 37.03 -17.02
C GLY A 460 -22.74 37.65 -18.08
N THR A 461 -21.45 37.89 -17.81
CA THR A 461 -20.48 38.25 -18.85
C THR A 461 -19.81 37.00 -19.42
N GLN A 462 -19.87 36.84 -20.75
CA GLN A 462 -19.21 35.77 -21.51
C GLN A 462 -17.71 35.99 -21.63
#